data_AF-A0A1H8RAE2-F1
#
_entry.id   AF-A0A1H8RAE2-F1
#
_cell.length_a   1.000
_cell.length_b   1.000
_cell.length_c   1.000
_cell.angle_alpha   90.00
_cell.angle_beta   90.00
_cell.angle_gamma   90.00
#
_symmetry.space_group_name_H-M   'P 1'
#
loop_
_entity.id
_entity.type
_entity.pdbx_description
1 polymer ?
#
loop_
_entity_poly.entity_id
_entity_poly.type
_entity_poly.pdbx_seq_one_letter_code
_entity_poly.pdbx_strand_id
1 'polypeptide(L)'
;MTNRQYEYSLLVLRVTLGVIFLAHGLQKISQLDGVIQFFGSLGMPPFAVYAVAATETIGGAMLLTGFFPRIASIGISLVMLGAIFTTKLDKGLLNGYEYELMLLSAAVAVGLSGSRILSLGEALKAKKQPEQKQF
;
A
#
# COMPACT_ATOMS: atom_id res chain seq x y z
N MET A 1 13.55 11.22 20.40
CA MET A 1 12.97 9.86 20.30
C MET A 1 13.94 8.99 19.53
N THR A 2 14.35 7.86 20.09
CA THR A 2 15.37 6.98 19.51
C THR A 2 14.88 6.43 18.17
N ASN A 3 15.61 6.78 17.11
CA ASN A 3 15.28 6.54 15.71
C ASN A 3 14.84 5.09 15.40
N ARG A 4 15.33 4.09 16.15
CA ARG A 4 15.02 2.67 15.90
C ARG A 4 13.59 2.23 16.20
N GLN A 5 12.98 2.66 17.31
CA GLN A 5 11.61 2.23 17.65
C GLN A 5 10.59 2.74 16.64
N TYR A 6 10.78 3.99 16.21
CA TYR A 6 9.99 4.60 15.15
C TYR A 6 10.12 3.83 13.83
N GLU A 7 11.33 3.51 13.40
CA GLU A 7 11.56 2.75 12.16
C GLU A 7 10.97 1.32 12.23
N TYR A 8 11.09 0.62 13.36
CA TYR A 8 10.47 -0.70 13.51
C TYR A 8 8.94 -0.62 13.48
N SER A 9 8.34 0.38 14.10
CA SER A 9 6.88 0.56 14.07
C SER A 9 6.36 0.74 12.64
N LEU A 10 7.07 1.51 11.82
CA LEU A 10 6.73 1.72 10.41
C LEU A 10 7.02 0.50 9.56
N LEU A 11 8.07 -0.26 9.86
CA LEU A 11 8.36 -1.51 9.17
C LEU A 11 7.21 -2.50 9.32
N VAL A 12 6.68 -2.66 10.54
CA VAL A 12 5.54 -3.55 10.81
C VAL A 12 4.34 -3.12 9.97
N LEU A 13 3.94 -1.85 10.04
CA LEU A 13 2.82 -1.33 9.24
C LEU A 13 3.03 -1.55 7.74
N ARG A 14 4.24 -1.26 7.25
CA ARG A 14 4.59 -1.37 5.83
C ARG A 14 4.53 -2.81 5.34
N VAL A 15 5.08 -3.75 6.09
CA VAL A 15 5.07 -5.18 5.74
C VAL A 15 3.64 -5.71 5.78
N THR A 16 2.87 -5.40 6.83
CA THR A 16 1.47 -5.80 6.94
C THR A 16 0.62 -5.29 5.77
N LEU A 17 0.71 -3.99 5.46
CA LEU A 17 0.05 -3.42 4.28
C LEU A 17 0.52 -4.09 2.99
N GLY A 18 1.84 -4.28 2.84
CA GLY A 18 2.43 -4.90 1.66
C GLY A 18 1.88 -6.30 1.38
N VAL A 19 1.79 -7.15 2.41
CA VAL A 19 1.23 -8.50 2.30
C VAL A 19 -0.26 -8.46 1.96
N ILE A 20 -1.05 -7.66 2.69
CA ILE A 20 -2.51 -7.56 2.50
C ILE A 20 -2.84 -7.11 1.07
N PHE A 21 -2.23 -6.02 0.61
CA PHE A 21 -2.53 -5.46 -0.70
C PHE A 21 -1.96 -6.28 -1.85
N LEU A 22 -0.80 -6.92 -1.67
CA LEU A 22 -0.29 -7.85 -2.67
C LEU A 22 -1.22 -9.06 -2.83
N ALA A 23 -1.72 -9.63 -1.72
CA ALA A 23 -2.68 -10.73 -1.77
C ALA A 23 -4.00 -10.32 -2.44
N HIS A 24 -4.57 -9.16 -2.07
CA HIS A 24 -5.79 -8.65 -2.70
C HIS A 24 -5.61 -8.35 -4.19
N GLY A 25 -4.49 -7.76 -4.58
CA GLY A 25 -4.17 -7.46 -5.97
C GLY A 25 -4.03 -8.72 -6.81
N LEU A 26 -3.29 -9.72 -6.31
CA LEU A 26 -3.15 -11.01 -6.98
C LEU A 26 -4.50 -11.74 -7.10
N GLN A 27 -5.32 -11.72 -6.05
CA GLN A 27 -6.67 -12.28 -6.10
C GLN A 27 -7.51 -11.61 -7.18
N LYS A 28 -7.47 -10.27 -7.29
CA LYS A 28 -8.20 -9.53 -8.34
C LYS A 28 -7.74 -9.90 -9.74
N ILE A 29 -6.43 -10.09 -9.95
CA ILE A 29 -5.88 -10.52 -11.24
C ILE A 29 -6.33 -11.95 -11.57
N SER A 30 -6.33 -12.86 -10.59
CA SER A 30 -6.77 -14.25 -10.82
C SER A 30 -8.28 -14.40 -11.05
N GLN A 31 -9.09 -13.44 -10.58
CA GLN A 31 -10.56 -13.48 -10.66
C GLN A 31 -11.12 -12.33 -11.50
N LEU A 32 -10.38 -11.93 -12.54
CA LEU A 32 -10.59 -10.66 -13.25
C LEU A 32 -12.01 -10.50 -13.79
N ASP A 33 -12.59 -11.53 -14.39
CA ASP A 33 -13.96 -11.46 -14.94
C ASP A 33 -15.01 -11.15 -13.86
N GLY A 34 -14.90 -11.77 -12.70
CA GLY A 34 -15.79 -11.52 -11.57
C GLY A 34 -15.62 -10.11 -11.00
N VAL A 35 -14.38 -9.60 -10.96
CA VAL A 35 -14.09 -8.23 -10.52
C VAL A 35 -14.63 -7.20 -11.52
N ILE A 36 -14.52 -7.46 -12.83
CA ILE A 36 -15.08 -6.59 -13.87
C ILE A 36 -16.60 -6.51 -13.72
N GLN A 37 -17.28 -7.64 -13.53
CA GLN A 37 -18.73 -7.66 -13.30
C GLN A 37 -19.12 -6.91 -12.02
N PHE A 38 -18.37 -7.12 -10.93
CA PHE A 38 -18.59 -6.42 -9.67
C PHE A 38 -18.43 -4.90 -9.82
N PHE A 39 -17.35 -4.42 -10.44
CA PHE A 39 -17.14 -3.00 -10.69
C PHE A 39 -18.20 -2.42 -11.63
N GLY A 40 -18.64 -3.18 -12.63
CA GLY A 40 -19.76 -2.81 -13.49
C GLY A 40 -21.07 -2.61 -12.71
N SER A 41 -21.34 -3.46 -11.71
CA SER A 41 -22.52 -3.31 -10.82
C SER A 41 -22.48 -2.03 -9.98
N LEU A 42 -21.28 -1.49 -9.73
CA LEU A 42 -21.07 -0.20 -9.05
C LEU A 42 -21.11 1.00 -10.02
N GLY A 43 -21.37 0.78 -11.31
CA GLY A 43 -21.34 1.82 -12.34
C GLY A 43 -19.92 2.33 -12.66
N MET A 44 -18.87 1.61 -12.27
CA MET A 44 -17.49 2.02 -12.53
C MET A 44 -17.06 1.68 -13.97
N PRO A 45 -16.19 2.52 -14.56
CA PRO A 45 -15.66 2.23 -15.89
C PRO A 45 -14.71 1.01 -15.85
N PRO A 46 -14.64 0.19 -16.92
CA PRO A 46 -13.83 -1.02 -16.94
C PRO A 46 -12.34 -0.78 -16.63
N PHE A 47 -11.80 0.38 -17.00
CA PHE A 47 -10.39 0.71 -16.72
C PHE A 47 -10.08 0.80 -15.22
N ALA A 48 -11.08 1.10 -14.38
CA ALA A 48 -10.90 1.24 -12.94
C ALA A 48 -10.46 -0.08 -12.29
N VAL A 49 -10.92 -1.21 -12.82
CA VAL A 49 -10.54 -2.55 -12.35
C VAL A 49 -9.04 -2.75 -12.46
N TYR A 50 -8.49 -2.47 -13.64
CA TYR A 50 -7.06 -2.61 -13.91
C TYR A 50 -6.24 -1.62 -13.08
N ALA A 51 -6.72 -0.38 -12.93
CA ALA A 51 -6.04 0.63 -12.12
C ALA A 51 -5.98 0.21 -10.63
N VAL A 52 -7.08 -0.29 -10.06
CA VAL A 52 -7.13 -0.78 -8.68
C VAL A 52 -6.27 -2.03 -8.52
N ALA A 53 -6.43 -3.03 -9.37
CA ALA A 53 -5.64 -4.28 -9.29
C ALA A 53 -4.13 -4.02 -9.42
N ALA A 54 -3.72 -3.14 -10.34
CA ALA A 54 -2.33 -2.73 -10.48
C ALA A 54 -1.84 -1.97 -9.24
N THR A 55 -2.64 -1.03 -8.72
CA THR A 55 -2.27 -0.25 -7.54
C THR A 55 -2.09 -1.12 -6.31
N GLU A 56 -2.98 -2.09 -6.09
CA GLU A 56 -2.88 -3.02 -4.96
C GLU A 56 -1.68 -3.97 -5.12
N THR A 57 -1.49 -4.55 -6.31
CA THR A 57 -0.42 -5.52 -6.55
C THR A 57 0.95 -4.85 -6.50
N ILE A 58 1.14 -3.81 -7.31
CA ILE A 58 2.42 -3.10 -7.43
C ILE A 58 2.68 -2.30 -6.15
N GLY A 59 1.66 -1.60 -5.63
CA GLY A 59 1.77 -0.86 -4.36
C GLY A 59 2.06 -1.79 -3.18
N GLY A 60 1.41 -2.94 -3.10
CA GLY A 60 1.68 -3.97 -2.10
C GLY A 60 3.13 -4.46 -2.17
N ALA A 61 3.62 -4.81 -3.37
CA ALA A 61 5.01 -5.22 -3.57
C ALA A 61 6.02 -4.11 -3.24
N MET A 62 5.72 -2.86 -3.61
CA MET A 62 6.53 -1.68 -3.28
C MET A 62 6.63 -1.44 -1.77
N LEU A 63 5.52 -1.57 -1.04
CA LEU A 63 5.52 -1.49 0.41
C LEU A 63 6.34 -2.63 1.01
N LEU A 64 6.09 -3.87 0.58
CA LEU A 64 6.77 -5.06 1.11
C LEU A 64 8.29 -4.98 0.94
N THR A 65 8.76 -4.59 -0.26
CA THR A 65 10.19 -4.43 -0.58
C THR A 65 10.80 -3.13 -0.06
N GLY A 66 9.96 -2.16 0.35
CA GLY A 66 10.40 -0.83 0.75
C GLY A 66 10.85 0.05 -0.43
N PHE A 67 10.42 -0.25 -1.65
CA PHE A 67 10.73 0.55 -2.83
C PHE A 67 9.66 1.64 -3.04
N PHE A 68 10.04 2.92 -2.92
CA PHE A 68 9.11 4.07 -2.95
C PHE A 68 7.84 3.91 -2.09
N PRO A 69 7.95 3.60 -0.79
CA PRO A 69 6.81 3.32 0.08
C PRO A 69 5.82 4.49 0.15
N ARG A 70 6.28 5.73 -0.05
CA ARG A 70 5.43 6.93 -0.10
C ARG A 70 4.43 6.91 -1.25
N ILE A 71 4.90 6.59 -2.45
CA ILE A 71 4.06 6.57 -3.66
C ILE A 71 3.04 5.45 -3.53
N ALA A 72 3.50 4.26 -3.11
CA ALA A 72 2.63 3.13 -2.87
C ALA A 72 1.55 3.43 -1.82
N SER A 73 1.92 4.07 -0.71
CA SER A 73 0.98 4.44 0.37
C SER A 73 -0.12 5.39 -0.11
N ILE A 74 0.22 6.36 -0.98
CA ILE A 74 -0.77 7.28 -1.58
C ILE A 74 -1.75 6.49 -2.45
N GLY A 75 -1.25 5.62 -3.33
CA GLY A 75 -2.09 4.79 -4.19
C GLY A 75 -3.04 3.90 -3.38
N ILE A 76 -2.50 3.22 -2.36
CA ILE A 76 -3.30 2.39 -1.44
C ILE A 76 -4.35 3.23 -0.69
N SER A 77 -4.00 4.43 -0.25
CA SER A 77 -4.96 5.32 0.44
C SER A 77 -6.13 5.70 -0.47
N LEU A 78 -5.86 5.99 -1.75
CA LEU A 78 -6.90 6.28 -2.73
C LEU A 78 -7.81 5.06 -3.00
N VAL A 79 -7.23 3.86 -3.07
CA VAL A 79 -8.01 2.61 -3.21
C VAL A 79 -8.92 2.41 -1.99
N MET A 80 -8.42 2.63 -0.78
CA MET A 80 -9.24 2.52 0.44
C MET A 80 -10.36 3.55 0.49
N LEU A 81 -10.08 4.81 0.16
CA LEU A 81 -11.14 5.82 0.04
C LEU A 81 -12.20 5.41 -0.97
N GLY A 82 -11.77 4.95 -2.16
CA GLY A 82 -12.68 4.43 -3.18
C GLY A 82 -13.56 3.30 -2.64
N ALA A 83 -12.96 2.30 -1.98
CA ALA A 83 -13.67 1.17 -1.40
C ALA A 83 -14.72 1.60 -0.35
N ILE A 84 -14.35 2.53 0.54
CA ILE A 84 -15.25 3.08 1.56
C ILE A 84 -16.46 3.74 0.89
N PHE A 85 -16.23 4.71 0.01
CA PHE A 85 -17.30 5.51 -0.60
C PHE A 85 -18.21 4.70 -1.54
N THR A 86 -17.70 3.64 -2.15
CA THR A 86 -18.44 2.92 -3.20
C THR A 86 -19.08 1.63 -2.72
N THR A 87 -18.56 0.99 -1.67
CA THR A 87 -19.03 -0.35 -1.27
C THR A 87 -19.44 -0.50 0.19
N LYS A 88 -19.03 0.43 1.06
CA LYS A 88 -19.17 0.28 2.52
C LYS A 88 -19.83 1.46 3.24
N LEU A 89 -19.97 2.63 2.61
CA LEU A 89 -20.42 3.85 3.27
C LEU A 89 -21.84 3.70 3.85
N ASP A 90 -22.73 3.07 3.09
CA ASP A 90 -24.11 2.76 3.45
C ASP A 90 -24.24 1.78 4.64
N LYS A 91 -23.21 0.95 4.86
CA LYS A 91 -23.16 -0.03 5.96
C LYS A 91 -22.73 0.60 7.30
N GLY A 92 -22.29 1.85 7.30
CA GLY A 92 -21.79 2.52 8.51
C GLY A 92 -20.44 1.99 8.99
N LEU A 93 -20.03 2.38 10.19
CA LEU A 93 -18.70 2.04 10.72
C LEU A 93 -18.57 0.54 11.03
N LEU A 94 -19.41 0.04 11.95
CA LEU A 94 -19.38 -1.35 12.42
C LEU A 94 -19.93 -2.30 11.35
N ASN A 95 -19.21 -3.38 11.05
CA ASN A 95 -19.52 -4.31 9.96
C ASN A 95 -19.54 -3.68 8.55
N GLY A 96 -19.12 -2.42 8.42
CA GLY A 96 -19.06 -1.70 7.16
C GLY A 96 -17.63 -1.39 6.77
N TYR A 97 -17.16 -0.19 7.11
CA TYR A 97 -15.88 0.35 6.65
C TYR A 97 -14.76 0.39 7.71
N GLU A 98 -14.96 -0.19 8.91
CA GLU A 98 -13.96 -0.17 9.98
C GLU A 98 -12.59 -0.74 9.58
N TYR A 99 -12.59 -1.82 8.78
CA TYR A 99 -11.37 -2.45 8.31
C TYR A 99 -10.65 -1.57 7.28
N GLU A 100 -11.39 -1.04 6.30
CA GLU A 100 -10.87 -0.14 5.28
C GLU A 100 -10.34 1.16 5.90
N LEU A 101 -11.00 1.68 6.95
CA LEU A 101 -10.54 2.83 7.70
C LEU A 101 -9.22 2.55 8.43
N MET A 102 -9.08 1.36 9.03
CA MET A 102 -7.84 0.95 9.68
C MET A 102 -6.70 0.87 8.67
N LEU A 103 -6.93 0.23 7.52
CA LEU A 103 -5.93 0.13 6.45
C LEU A 103 -5.56 1.50 5.87
N LEU A 104 -6.55 2.38 5.67
CA LEU A 104 -6.34 3.76 5.24
C LEU A 104 -5.46 4.51 6.24
N SER A 105 -5.76 4.42 7.53
CA SER A 105 -4.99 5.10 8.58
C SER A 105 -3.53 4.63 8.61
N ALA A 106 -3.29 3.33 8.46
CA ALA A 106 -1.95 2.77 8.38
C ALA A 106 -1.22 3.23 7.11
N ALA A 107 -1.90 3.24 5.96
CA ALA A 107 -1.32 3.72 4.71
C ALA A 107 -0.94 5.21 4.80
N VAL A 108 -1.81 6.04 5.37
CA VAL A 108 -1.52 7.46 5.61
C VAL A 108 -0.33 7.63 6.55
N ALA A 109 -0.27 6.86 7.64
CA ALA A 109 0.87 6.90 8.56
C ALA A 109 2.19 6.57 7.84
N VAL A 110 2.24 5.49 7.06
CA VAL A 110 3.44 5.13 6.28
C VAL A 110 3.78 6.20 5.25
N GLY A 111 2.79 6.77 4.56
CA GLY A 111 2.96 7.82 3.55
C GLY A 111 3.53 9.11 4.12
N LEU A 112 3.00 9.58 5.27
CA LEU A 112 3.47 10.79 5.94
C LEU A 112 4.89 10.58 6.50
N SER A 113 5.09 9.47 7.20
CA SER A 113 6.34 9.15 7.91
C SER A 113 7.53 8.87 7.00
N GLY A 114 7.30 8.37 5.78
CA GLY A 114 8.35 8.24 4.76
C GLY A 114 9.54 7.35 5.14
N SER A 115 9.36 6.29 5.94
CA SER A 115 10.44 5.38 6.39
C SER A 115 11.31 4.92 5.22
N ARG A 116 12.60 5.30 5.28
CA ARG A 116 13.63 4.98 4.28
C ARG A 116 14.63 3.93 4.76
N ILE A 117 14.75 3.69 6.07
CA ILE A 117 15.95 3.05 6.67
C ILE A 117 16.08 1.55 6.34
N LEU A 118 15.00 0.89 5.88
CA LEU A 118 15.05 -0.50 5.39
C LEU A 118 14.47 -0.62 3.98
N SER A 119 14.79 0.35 3.13
CA SER A 119 14.60 0.30 1.70
C SER A 119 15.86 -0.28 1.07
N LEU A 120 15.74 -1.25 0.15
CA LEU A 120 16.87 -1.73 -0.67
C LEU A 120 17.67 -0.57 -1.32
N GLY A 121 17.04 0.60 -1.54
CA GLY A 121 17.72 1.79 -2.05
C GLY A 121 18.81 2.35 -1.14
N GLU A 122 18.65 2.27 0.19
CA GLU A 122 19.69 2.70 1.15
C GLU A 122 20.82 1.67 1.23
N ALA A 123 20.52 0.37 1.21
CA ALA A 123 21.55 -0.68 1.17
C ALA A 123 22.43 -0.58 -0.09
N LEU A 124 21.82 -0.25 -1.24
CA LEU A 124 22.55 -0.01 -2.49
C LEU A 124 23.35 1.30 -2.48
N LYS A 125 22.87 2.35 -1.80
CA LYS A 125 23.62 3.60 -1.61
C LYS A 125 24.81 3.43 -0.65
N ALA A 126 24.61 2.73 0.46
CA ALA A 126 25.67 2.42 1.42
C ALA A 126 26.79 1.60 0.76
N LYS A 127 26.44 0.66 -0.13
CA LYS A 127 27.41 -0.13 -0.90
C LYS A 127 28.17 0.68 -1.97
N LYS A 128 27.69 1.87 -2.35
CA LYS A 128 28.39 2.78 -3.27
C LYS A 128 29.38 3.74 -2.58
N GLN A 129 29.38 3.81 -1.24
CA GLN A 129 30.31 4.65 -0.46
C GLN A 129 31.39 3.87 0.35
N PRO A 130 31.96 2.73 -0.07
CA PRO A 130 33.17 2.23 0.55
C PRO A 130 34.38 2.96 -0.07
N GLU A 131 35.11 3.67 0.79
CA GLU A 131 36.51 4.12 0.62
C GLU A 131 36.82 5.19 -0.45
N GLN A 132 36.46 6.44 -0.18
CA GLN A 132 37.44 7.53 -0.38
C GLN A 132 38.15 7.76 0.96
N LYS A 133 39.08 6.86 1.30
CA LYS A 133 40.06 7.14 2.35
C LYS A 133 41.01 8.20 1.81
N GLN A 134 41.09 9.27 2.58
CA GLN A 134 41.99 10.40 2.41
C GLN A 134 43.43 9.90 2.22
N PHE A 135 44.08 10.36 1.15
CA PHE A 135 45.53 10.54 1.08
C PHE A 135 45.77 12.01 0.76
#